data_AF-A0A7Y5W6R0-F1
#
_entry.id   AF-A0A7Y5W6R0-F1
#
_cell.length_a   1.000
_cell.length_b   1.000
_cell.length_c   1.000
_cell.angle_alpha   90.00
_cell.angle_beta   90.00
_cell.angle_gamma   90.00
#
_symmetry.space_group_name_H-M   'P 1'
#
loop_
_entity.id
_entity.type
_entity.pdbx_description
1 polymer ?
#
loop_
_entity_poly.entity_id
_entity_poly.type
_entity_poly.pdbx_seq_one_letter_code
_entity_poly.pdbx_strand_id
1 'polypeptide(L)'
;MQTRACCAVGWITMTGRRYPVVVRPTGRLLSMHVLHDVGLVRSAAPWERQLREAASSPEELNLACMLIDSASGPLDWSRLQDDTPERLTQLIE
;
A
#
# COMPACT_ATOMS: atom_id res chain seq x y z
N MET A 1 -25.08 -15.58 -3.69
CA MET A 1 -23.95 -16.45 -3.26
C MET A 1 -23.16 -15.67 -2.23
N GLN A 2 -23.20 -16.11 -0.97
CA GLN A 2 -22.38 -15.54 0.10
C GLN A 2 -20.91 -15.67 -0.29
N THR A 3 -20.28 -14.54 -0.61
CA THR A 3 -18.82 -14.45 -0.82
C THR A 3 -18.14 -14.79 0.49
N ARG A 4 -17.78 -16.06 0.68
CA ARG A 4 -16.69 -16.36 1.59
C ARG A 4 -15.52 -15.48 1.16
N ALA A 5 -14.91 -14.75 2.08
CA ALA A 5 -13.68 -13.99 1.86
C ALA A 5 -12.50 -14.94 1.60
N CYS A 6 -12.63 -15.78 0.58
CA CYS A 6 -11.66 -16.78 0.21
C CYS A 6 -10.59 -16.10 -0.63
N CYS A 7 -9.38 -16.08 -0.09
CA CYS A 7 -8.17 -15.79 -0.85
C CYS A 7 -7.56 -17.11 -1.29
N ALA A 8 -7.12 -17.18 -2.55
CA ALA A 8 -6.29 -18.27 -3.04
C ALA A 8 -4.82 -17.89 -2.87
N VAL A 9 -4.00 -18.81 -2.37
CA VAL A 9 -2.55 -18.65 -2.28
C VAL A 9 -1.90 -19.58 -3.28
N GLY A 10 -0.91 -19.11 -4.01
CA GLY A 10 -0.25 -19.92 -5.02
C GLY A 10 1.06 -19.34 -5.50
N TRP A 11 1.52 -19.84 -6.65
CA TRP A 11 2.74 -19.41 -7.32
C TRP A 11 2.43 -19.00 -8.75
N ILE A 12 2.98 -17.87 -9.19
CA ILE A 12 2.98 -17.49 -10.60
C ILE A 12 4.41 -17.48 -11.12
N THR A 13 4.60 -17.86 -12.39
CA THR A 13 5.89 -17.74 -13.06
C THR A 13 5.86 -16.53 -13.97
N MET A 14 6.71 -15.54 -13.70
CA MET A 14 6.88 -14.34 -14.54
C MET A 14 8.35 -14.25 -14.92
N THR A 15 8.65 -14.02 -16.21
CA THR A 15 10.03 -13.85 -16.72
C THR A 15 11.02 -14.91 -16.19
N GLY A 16 10.60 -16.18 -16.16
CA GLY A 16 11.43 -17.31 -15.73
C GLY A 16 11.61 -17.48 -14.21
N ARG A 17 11.02 -16.62 -13.38
CA ARG A 17 11.10 -16.70 -11.91
C ARG A 17 9.71 -16.95 -11.31
N ARG A 18 9.68 -17.74 -10.23
CA ARG A 18 8.44 -18.04 -9.48
C ARG A 18 8.27 -17.03 -8.35
N TYR A 19 7.04 -16.54 -8.21
CA TYR A 19 6.65 -15.58 -7.19
C TYR A 19 5.46 -16.12 -6.39
N PRO A 20 5.51 -16.06 -5.05
CA PRO A 20 4.35 -16.37 -4.24
C PRO A 20 3.31 -15.27 -4.40
N VAL A 21 2.04 -15.64 -4.57
CA VAL A 21 0.95 -14.70 -4.82
C VAL A 21 -0.29 -15.02 -4.01
N VAL A 22 -1.07 -13.98 -3.71
CA VAL A 22 -2.44 -14.08 -3.20
C VAL A 22 -3.38 -13.54 -4.25
N VAL A 23 -4.41 -14.32 -4.59
CA VAL A 23 -5.46 -13.92 -5.53
C VAL A 23 -6.79 -13.83 -4.77
N ARG A 24 -7.48 -12.69 -4.93
CA ARG A 24 -8.78 -12.45 -4.28
C ARG A 24 -9.79 -11.82 -5.25
N PRO A 25 -11.08 -12.17 -5.16
CA PRO A 25 -12.12 -11.49 -5.92
C PRO A 25 -12.20 -10.01 -5.54
N THR A 26 -12.35 -9.14 -6.54
CA THR A 26 -12.50 -7.69 -6.41
C THR A 26 -13.56 -7.22 -7.41
N GLY A 27 -14.81 -7.12 -6.95
CA GLY A 27 -15.95 -6.85 -7.83
C GLY A 27 -16.12 -7.96 -8.88
N ARG A 28 -16.02 -7.60 -10.16
CA ARG A 28 -16.08 -8.54 -11.31
C ARG A 28 -14.71 -9.05 -11.76
N LEU A 29 -13.64 -8.65 -11.06
CA LEU A 29 -12.26 -8.96 -11.41
C LEU A 29 -11.59 -9.79 -10.31
N LEU A 30 -10.37 -10.25 -10.61
CA LEU A 30 -9.45 -10.83 -9.62
C LEU A 30 -8.31 -9.84 -9.39
N SER A 31 -7.99 -9.59 -8.12
CA SER A 31 -6.80 -8.85 -7.72
C SER A 31 -5.73 -9.86 -7.31
N MET A 32 -4.53 -9.72 -7.89
CA MET A 32 -3.36 -10.54 -7.58
C MET A 32 -2.31 -9.68 -6.88
N HIS A 33 -1.88 -10.13 -5.70
CA HIS A 33 -0.84 -9.50 -4.90
C HIS A 33 0.39 -10.39 -4.90
N VAL A 34 1.53 -9.87 -5.36
CA VAL A 34 2.81 -10.57 -5.25
C VAL A 34 3.32 -10.42 -3.82
N LEU A 35 3.61 -11.56 -3.18
CA LEU A 35 4.19 -11.59 -1.85
C LEU A 35 5.71 -11.47 -1.95
N HIS A 36 6.29 -10.70 -1.02
CA HIS A 36 7.73 -10.55 -0.91
C HIS A 36 8.31 -11.72 -0.11
N ASP A 37 9.50 -12.18 -0.50
CA ASP A 37 10.29 -13.11 0.30
C ASP A 37 10.70 -12.46 1.62
N VAL A 38 10.87 -13.26 2.68
CA VAL A 38 11.24 -12.76 4.01
C VAL A 38 12.56 -11.99 3.98
N GLY A 39 13.53 -12.39 3.14
CA GLY A 39 14.79 -11.68 2.98
C GLY A 39 14.66 -10.30 2.31
N LEU A 40 13.53 -10.01 1.67
CA LEU A 40 13.22 -8.71 1.05
C LEU A 40 12.42 -7.79 1.97
N VAL A 41 11.93 -8.30 3.11
CA VAL A 41 11.18 -7.51 4.09
C VAL A 41 12.12 -7.04 5.19
N ARG A 42 12.28 -5.73 5.33
CA ARG A 42 13.07 -5.14 6.42
C ARG A 42 12.31 -5.30 7.74
N SER A 43 13.03 -5.67 8.80
CA SER A 43 12.45 -5.74 10.14
C SER A 43 11.98 -4.36 10.61
N ALA A 44 10.78 -4.30 11.20
CA ALA A 44 10.22 -3.10 11.82
C ALA A 44 10.83 -2.82 13.20
N ALA A 45 11.39 -3.83 13.88
CA ALA A 45 11.86 -3.74 15.27
C ALA A 45 12.84 -2.59 15.56
N PRO A 46 13.78 -2.20 14.66
CA PRO A 46 14.63 -1.04 14.89
C PRO A 46 13.84 0.28 14.96
N TRP A 47 12.77 0.41 14.19
CA TRP A 47 11.91 1.59 14.15
C TRP A 47 10.98 1.62 15.36
N GLU A 48 10.41 0.46 15.73
CA GLU A 48 9.57 0.33 16.92
C GLU A 48 10.32 0.75 18.19
N ARG A 49 11.59 0.37 18.32
CA ARG A 49 12.45 0.79 19.45
C ARG A 49 12.69 2.30 19.54
N GLN A 50 12.49 3.05 18.47
CA GLN A 50 12.62 4.52 18.47
C GLN A 50 11.33 5.21 18.89
N LEU A 51 10.20 4.50 18.88
CA LEU A 51 8.92 5.05 19.30
C LEU A 51 8.89 5.15 20.82
N ARG A 52 8.40 6.27 21.33
CA ARG A 52 8.05 6.37 22.75
C ARG A 52 6.77 5.57 22.98
N GLU A 53 6.77 4.72 23.98
CA GLU A 53 5.54 4.09 24.48
C GLU A 53 4.70 5.17 25.17
N ALA A 54 3.86 5.85 24.40
CA ALA A 54 2.90 6.82 24.89
C ALA A 54 1.57 6.58 24.18
N ALA A 55 0.51 6.33 24.96
CA ALA A 55 -0.83 6.33 24.44
C ALA A 55 -1.27 7.77 24.20
N SER A 56 -1.77 8.08 23.00
CA SER A 56 -2.39 9.38 22.72
C SER A 56 -3.60 9.58 23.61
N SER A 57 -3.81 10.82 24.08
CA SER A 57 -5.03 11.14 24.81
C SER A 57 -6.26 11.07 23.88
N PRO A 58 -7.47 10.86 24.42
CA PRO A 58 -8.70 10.91 23.62
C PRO A 58 -8.88 12.24 22.88
N GLU A 59 -8.45 13.36 23.48
CA GLU A 59 -8.52 14.69 22.90
C GLU A 59 -7.54 14.85 21.73
N GLU A 60 -6.31 14.35 21.88
CA GLU A 60 -5.30 14.34 20.81
C GLU A 60 -5.75 13.50 19.62
N LEU A 61 -6.31 12.30 19.89
CA LEU A 61 -6.88 11.44 18.85
C LEU A 61 -8.03 12.15 18.12
N ASN A 62 -8.93 12.79 18.86
CA ASN A 62 -10.05 13.52 18.28
C ASN A 62 -9.57 14.69 17.40
N LEU A 63 -8.57 15.44 17.84
CA LEU A 63 -7.96 16.50 17.04
C LEU A 63 -7.31 15.95 15.77
N ALA A 64 -6.55 14.86 15.86
CA ALA A 64 -5.93 14.22 14.71
C ALA A 64 -6.98 13.76 13.67
N CYS A 65 -8.07 13.14 14.13
CA CYS A 65 -9.18 12.74 13.25
C CYS A 65 -9.80 13.95 12.55
N MET A 66 -10.10 15.04 13.27
CA MET A 66 -10.65 16.27 12.66
C MET A 66 -9.72 16.85 11.58
N LEU A 67 -8.40 16.83 11.81
CA LEU A 67 -7.42 17.29 10.83
C LEU A 67 -7.41 16.40 9.58
N ILE A 68 -7.38 15.08 9.77
CA ILE A 68 -7.44 14.10 8.67
C ILE A 68 -8.73 14.30 7.87
N ASP A 69 -9.88 14.40 8.53
CA ASP A 69 -11.17 14.56 7.86
C ASP A 69 -11.24 15.88 7.08
N SER A 70 -10.69 16.96 7.63
CA SER A 70 -10.65 18.28 6.95
C SER A 70 -9.76 18.29 5.71
N ALA A 71 -8.70 17.47 5.70
CA ALA A 71 -7.75 17.36 4.60
C ALA A 71 -8.11 16.22 3.62
N SER A 72 -9.03 15.33 4.02
CA SER A 72 -9.43 14.18 3.22
C SER A 72 -10.44 14.56 2.15
N GLY A 73 -10.40 13.83 1.05
CA GLY A 73 -11.32 13.98 -0.07
C GLY A 73 -11.27 12.75 -0.98
N PRO A 74 -12.12 12.69 -2.02
CA PRO A 74 -12.03 11.63 -3.00
C PRO A 74 -10.64 11.63 -3.64
N LEU A 75 -9.98 10.47 -3.62
CA LEU A 75 -8.65 10.32 -4.22
C LEU A 75 -8.76 10.41 -5.74
N ASP A 76 -8.26 11.52 -6.27
CA ASP A 76 -8.18 11.76 -7.70
C ASP A 76 -6.84 11.25 -8.23
N TRP A 77 -6.83 10.00 -8.68
CA TRP A 77 -5.64 9.36 -9.26
C TRP A 77 -5.08 10.10 -10.48
N SER A 78 -5.91 10.90 -11.17
CA SER A 78 -5.45 11.68 -12.32
C SER A 78 -4.49 12.80 -11.93
N ARG A 79 -4.43 13.18 -10.64
CA ARG A 79 -3.46 14.15 -10.11
C ARG A 79 -2.09 13.54 -9.79
N LEU A 80 -2.03 12.22 -9.63
CA LEU A 80 -0.80 11.50 -9.33
C LEU A 80 -0.20 10.93 -10.63
N GLN A 81 0.05 11.80 -11.60
CA GLN A 81 0.75 11.41 -12.83
C GLN A 81 2.26 11.46 -12.62
N ASP A 82 2.96 10.57 -13.32
CA ASP A 82 4.41 10.63 -13.39
C ASP A 82 4.82 11.77 -14.31
N ASP A 83 5.30 12.88 -13.72
CA ASP A 83 5.82 14.04 -14.45
C ASP A 83 7.34 14.00 -14.65
N THR A 84 7.97 12.89 -14.27
CA THR A 84 9.40 12.64 -14.47
C THR A 84 9.83 12.78 -15.94
N PRO A 85 9.12 12.23 -16.95
CA PRO A 85 9.58 12.34 -18.34
C PRO A 85 9.53 13.78 -18.86
N GLU A 86 8.53 14.57 -18.50
CA GLU A 86 8.41 15.98 -18.87
C GLU A 86 9.52 16.81 -18.22
N ARG A 87 9.78 16.58 -16.92
CA ARG A 87 10.87 17.25 -16.19
C ARG A 87 12.24 16.88 -16.74
N LEU A 88 12.47 15.62 -17.11
CA LEU A 88 13.72 15.19 -17.72
C LEU A 88 13.94 15.85 -19.09
N THR A 89 12.87 16.02 -19.87
CA THR A 89 12.94 16.70 -21.18
C THR A 89 13.37 18.16 -21.01
N GLN A 90 12.77 18.89 -20.05
CA GLN A 90 13.13 20.29 -19.74
C GLN A 90 14.56 20.50 -19.23
N LEU A 91 15.23 19.45 -18.73
CA LEU A 91 16.61 19.54 -18.26
C LEU A 91 17.65 19.28 -19.38
N ILE A 92 17.22 18.66 -20.48
CA ILE A 92 18.06 18.30 -21.62
C ILE A 92 17.94 19.34 -22.75
N GLU A 93 16.79 20.02 -22.86
CA GLU A 93 16.54 21.16 -23.75
C GLU A 93 17.02 22.49 -23.13
#